data_AF-A0A5J4NAZ7-F1
#
_entry.id   AF-A0A5J4NAZ7-F1
#
_cell.length_a   1.000
_cell.length_b   1.000
_cell.length_c   1.000
_cell.angle_alpha   90.00
_cell.angle_beta   90.00
_cell.angle_gamma   90.00
#
_symmetry.space_group_name_H-M   'P 1'
#
loop_
_entity.id
_entity.type
_entity.pdbx_description
1 polymer ?
#
loop_
_entity_poly.entity_id
_entity_poly.type
_entity_poly.pdbx_seq_one_letter_code
_entity_poly.pdbx_strand_id
1 'polypeptide(L)'
;MTVDIKSFDSLLPTFGIYLRKVCEDEPHLIPFSTYYNSLRAIIPVIDAVVASLSPSDAASCFSSDDSVVPCLLHVTLGCQKQLRDVPLVRGILADLSILFKDIIRAVESTLREATCSSDDLTVLGSWYAQDLQWLCNLDLASHATFREAFLSCCLNDGATETRNHLLFLCNRLKLSTLLESLTDDC
;
A
#
# COMPACT_ATOMS: atom_id res chain seq x y z
N MET A 1 -12.55 -26.55 -7.21
CA MET A 1 -12.97 -25.20 -7.64
C MET A 1 -11.96 -24.24 -7.05
N THR A 2 -10.98 -23.82 -7.85
CA THR A 2 -10.04 -22.75 -7.45
C THR A 2 -10.78 -21.43 -7.64
N VAL A 3 -11.03 -20.73 -6.54
CA VAL A 3 -11.54 -19.35 -6.61
C VAL A 3 -10.37 -18.51 -7.09
N ASP A 4 -10.49 -17.94 -8.28
CA ASP A 4 -9.50 -17.05 -8.88
C ASP A 4 -9.65 -15.70 -8.17
N ILE A 5 -8.88 -15.48 -7.11
CA ILE A 5 -8.93 -14.27 -6.28
C ILE A 5 -8.17 -13.17 -7.03
N LYS A 6 -8.91 -12.17 -7.54
CA LYS A 6 -8.32 -11.12 -8.40
C LYS A 6 -8.31 -9.72 -7.79
N SER A 7 -9.02 -9.48 -6.68
CA SER A 7 -9.12 -8.14 -6.10
C SER A 7 -9.61 -8.16 -4.65
N PHE A 8 -9.27 -7.10 -3.90
CA PHE A 8 -9.86 -6.86 -2.59
C PHE A 8 -11.37 -6.72 -2.63
N ASP A 9 -11.92 -6.15 -3.70
CA ASP A 9 -13.37 -6.03 -3.83
C ASP A 9 -14.07 -7.40 -3.92
N SER A 10 -13.37 -8.45 -4.35
CA SER A 10 -13.90 -9.81 -4.33
C SER A 10 -13.83 -10.46 -2.94
N LEU A 11 -12.77 -10.17 -2.18
CA LEU A 11 -12.54 -10.75 -0.85
C LEU A 11 -13.26 -10.01 0.27
N LEU A 12 -13.30 -8.68 0.18
CA LEU A 12 -13.73 -7.74 1.20
C LEU A 12 -14.59 -6.61 0.57
N PRO A 13 -15.67 -6.93 -0.18
CA PRO A 13 -16.46 -5.95 -0.94
C PRO A 13 -16.97 -4.80 -0.07
N THR A 14 -17.32 -5.08 1.18
CA THR A 14 -17.84 -4.07 2.11
C THR A 14 -16.76 -3.11 2.60
N PHE A 15 -15.49 -3.52 2.62
CA PHE A 15 -14.40 -2.68 3.14
C PHE A 15 -14.01 -1.59 2.14
N GLY A 16 -13.96 -1.90 0.85
CA GLY A 16 -13.77 -0.86 -0.18
C GLY A 16 -14.85 0.22 -0.12
N ILE A 17 -16.12 -0.17 0.06
CA ILE A 17 -17.24 0.77 0.23
C ILE A 17 -17.06 1.64 1.48
N TYR A 18 -16.75 1.00 2.61
CA TYR A 18 -16.57 1.72 3.88
C TYR A 18 -15.37 2.68 3.83
N LEU A 19 -14.23 2.25 3.29
CA LEU A 19 -13.03 3.08 3.18
C LEU A 19 -13.25 4.27 2.25
N ARG A 20 -13.96 4.09 1.12
CA ARG A 20 -14.38 5.22 0.27
C ARG A 20 -15.27 6.21 1.04
N LYS A 21 -16.14 5.73 1.93
CA LYS A 21 -16.95 6.60 2.79
C LYS A 21 -16.11 7.40 3.78
N VAL A 22 -15.06 6.79 4.34
CA VAL A 22 -14.09 7.48 5.23
C VAL A 22 -13.32 8.56 4.46
N CYS A 23 -13.02 8.32 3.18
CA CYS A 23 -12.21 9.17 2.32
C CYS A 23 -13.02 10.06 1.35
N GLU A 24 -14.27 10.38 1.68
CA GLU A 24 -15.10 11.28 0.85
C GLU A 24 -14.56 12.72 0.82
N ASP A 25 -13.94 13.17 1.91
CA ASP A 25 -13.34 14.49 2.06
C ASP A 25 -11.82 14.47 1.87
N GLU A 26 -11.19 15.64 1.88
CA GLU A 26 -9.74 15.78 1.87
C GLU A 26 -9.08 15.08 3.09
N PRO A 27 -7.83 14.58 2.98
CA PRO A 27 -7.22 13.77 4.04
C PRO A 27 -7.18 14.43 5.41
N HIS A 28 -6.94 15.74 5.43
CA HIS A 28 -6.86 16.53 6.67
C HIS A 28 -8.23 16.82 7.31
N LEU A 29 -9.33 16.48 6.64
CA LEU A 29 -10.70 16.66 7.12
C LEU A 29 -11.34 15.36 7.61
N ILE A 30 -10.67 14.21 7.48
CA ILE A 30 -11.20 12.93 7.95
C ILE A 30 -11.52 13.03 9.46
N PRO A 31 -12.77 12.78 9.89
CA PRO A 31 -13.17 12.85 11.29
C PRO A 31 -12.74 11.58 12.04
N PHE A 32 -11.44 11.45 12.34
CA PHE A 32 -10.86 10.25 12.94
C PHE A 32 -11.49 9.84 14.26
N SER A 33 -12.00 10.78 15.07
CA SER A 33 -12.75 10.45 16.30
C SER A 33 -13.99 9.58 16.04
N THR A 34 -14.60 9.72 14.85
CA THR A 34 -15.77 8.93 14.44
C THR A 34 -15.35 7.57 13.90
N TYR A 35 -14.28 7.53 13.11
CA TYR A 35 -13.87 6.33 12.37
C TYR A 35 -12.80 5.48 13.05
N TYR A 36 -12.25 5.92 14.19
CA TYR A 36 -11.09 5.28 14.83
C TYR A 36 -11.29 3.79 15.10
N ASN A 37 -12.33 3.42 15.85
CA ASN A 37 -12.54 2.04 16.26
C ASN A 37 -12.75 1.11 15.05
N SER A 38 -13.48 1.57 14.05
CA SER A 38 -13.72 0.85 12.80
C SER A 38 -12.45 0.70 11.97
N LEU A 39 -11.62 1.74 11.84
CA LEU A 39 -10.34 1.64 11.12
C LEU A 39 -9.38 0.67 11.83
N ARG A 40 -9.28 0.77 13.17
CA ARG A 40 -8.52 -0.14 14.03
C ARG A 40 -9.02 -1.59 14.00
N ALA A 41 -10.24 -1.83 13.54
CA ALA A 41 -10.78 -3.17 13.35
C ALA A 41 -10.57 -3.68 11.91
N ILE A 42 -10.76 -2.82 10.91
CA ILE A 42 -10.72 -3.19 9.49
C ILE A 42 -9.28 -3.42 9.02
N ILE A 43 -8.34 -2.55 9.37
CA ILE A 43 -6.95 -2.63 8.88
C ILE A 43 -6.30 -3.97 9.27
N PRO A 44 -6.37 -4.44 10.53
CA PRO A 44 -5.84 -5.75 10.89
C PRO A 44 -6.56 -6.92 10.22
N VAL A 45 -7.84 -6.77 9.85
CA VAL A 45 -8.56 -7.83 9.11
C VAL A 45 -8.07 -7.90 7.68
N ILE A 46 -7.83 -6.75 7.02
CA ILE A 46 -7.19 -6.73 5.69
C ILE A 46 -5.83 -7.42 5.76
N ASP A 47 -5.02 -7.07 6.75
CA ASP A 47 -3.71 -7.67 6.99
C ASP A 47 -3.78 -9.19 7.19
N ALA A 48 -4.68 -9.66 8.06
CA ALA A 48 -4.88 -11.10 8.29
C ALA A 48 -5.36 -11.84 7.04
N VAL A 49 -6.22 -11.23 6.22
CA VAL A 49 -6.66 -11.80 4.95
C VAL A 49 -5.47 -11.93 4.00
N VAL A 50 -4.68 -10.89 3.86
CA VAL A 50 -3.46 -10.87 3.02
C VAL A 50 -2.47 -11.94 3.46
N ALA A 51 -2.22 -12.06 4.76
CA ALA A 51 -1.33 -13.06 5.33
C ALA A 51 -1.85 -14.51 5.15
N SER A 52 -3.14 -14.69 4.90
CA SER A 52 -3.76 -16.02 4.66
C SER A 52 -3.71 -16.47 3.20
N LEU A 53 -3.36 -15.57 2.27
CA LEU A 53 -3.28 -15.85 0.85
C LEU A 53 -1.89 -16.37 0.46
N SER A 54 -1.80 -17.05 -0.69
CA SER A 54 -0.50 -17.28 -1.31
C SER A 54 0.13 -15.95 -1.73
N PRO A 55 1.46 -15.82 -1.80
CA PRO A 55 2.10 -14.57 -2.22
C PRO A 55 1.57 -14.03 -3.56
N SER A 56 1.30 -14.92 -4.52
CA SER A 56 0.73 -14.55 -5.83
C SER A 56 -0.71 -14.03 -5.73
N ASP A 57 -1.56 -14.67 -4.91
CA ASP A 57 -2.94 -14.22 -4.73
C ASP A 57 -3.00 -12.91 -3.93
N ALA A 58 -2.13 -12.77 -2.92
CA ALA A 58 -1.97 -11.53 -2.16
C ALA A 58 -1.53 -10.38 -3.09
N ALA A 59 -0.46 -10.59 -3.88
CA ALA A 59 0.00 -9.63 -4.87
C ALA A 59 -1.11 -9.27 -5.88
N SER A 60 -1.88 -10.27 -6.35
CA SER A 60 -3.02 -10.03 -7.25
C SER A 60 -4.09 -9.14 -6.61
N CYS A 61 -4.37 -9.30 -5.31
CA CYS A 61 -5.34 -8.45 -4.63
C CYS A 61 -4.94 -6.97 -4.62
N PHE A 62 -3.65 -6.66 -4.41
CA PHE A 62 -3.14 -5.29 -4.47
C PHE A 62 -3.01 -4.78 -5.89
N SER A 63 -2.93 -5.70 -6.85
CA SER A 63 -2.49 -5.35 -8.18
C SER A 63 -3.49 -4.51 -8.95
N SER A 64 -4.73 -4.98 -8.89
CA SER A 64 -5.89 -4.39 -9.54
C SER A 64 -6.70 -3.54 -8.57
N ASP A 65 -6.15 -3.19 -7.40
CA ASP A 65 -6.88 -2.44 -6.39
C ASP A 65 -6.95 -0.95 -6.75
N ASP A 66 -8.16 -0.48 -7.00
CA ASP A 66 -8.49 0.91 -7.24
C ASP A 66 -9.21 1.56 -6.04
N SER A 67 -9.40 0.82 -4.95
CA SER A 67 -10.24 1.25 -3.84
C SER A 67 -9.59 1.14 -2.46
N VAL A 68 -9.17 -0.04 -2.02
CA VAL A 68 -8.72 -0.26 -0.65
C VAL A 68 -7.39 0.43 -0.39
N VAL A 69 -6.33 0.12 -1.15
CA VAL A 69 -4.99 0.70 -1.01
C VAL A 69 -5.00 2.20 -1.23
N PRO A 70 -5.63 2.77 -2.28
CA PRO A 70 -5.75 4.23 -2.40
C PRO A 70 -6.41 4.89 -1.19
N CYS A 71 -7.48 4.29 -0.64
CA CYS A 71 -8.11 4.83 0.57
C CYS A 71 -7.21 4.69 1.80
N LEU A 72 -6.45 3.59 1.94
CA LEU A 72 -5.50 3.43 3.04
C LEU A 72 -4.37 4.47 2.96
N LEU A 73 -3.87 4.80 1.77
CA LEU A 73 -2.92 5.90 1.55
C LEU A 73 -3.53 7.26 1.95
N HIS A 74 -4.79 7.48 1.62
CA HIS A 74 -5.54 8.67 2.02
C HIS A 74 -5.69 8.76 3.54
N VAL A 75 -6.10 7.68 4.20
CA VAL A 75 -6.16 7.56 5.66
C VAL A 75 -4.79 7.83 6.29
N THR A 76 -3.71 7.32 5.70
CA THR A 76 -2.33 7.52 6.18
C THR A 76 -1.96 9.00 6.19
N LEU A 77 -2.15 9.67 5.05
CA LEU A 77 -1.89 11.10 4.91
C LEU A 77 -2.74 11.90 5.91
N GLY A 78 -4.03 11.58 6.05
CA GLY A 78 -4.91 12.22 7.01
C GLY A 78 -4.44 12.06 8.45
N CYS A 79 -4.06 10.85 8.86
CA CYS A 79 -3.53 10.57 10.19
C CYS A 79 -2.28 11.41 10.48
N GLN A 80 -1.37 11.53 9.51
CA GLN A 80 -0.15 12.33 9.69
C GLN A 80 -0.44 13.83 9.76
N LYS A 81 -1.35 14.35 8.93
CA LYS A 81 -1.73 15.78 8.94
C LYS A 81 -2.41 16.18 10.26
N GLN A 82 -3.13 15.27 10.88
CA GLN A 82 -3.87 15.51 12.13
C GLN A 82 -3.17 14.97 13.38
N LEU A 83 -1.95 14.42 13.26
CA LEU A 83 -1.27 13.68 14.34
C LEU A 83 -1.08 14.50 15.63
N ARG A 84 -0.90 15.82 15.50
CA ARG A 84 -0.72 16.73 16.64
C ARG A 84 -2.02 16.94 17.40
N ASP A 85 -3.13 17.10 16.68
CA ASP A 85 -4.44 17.47 17.24
C ASP A 85 -5.25 16.23 17.64
N VAL A 86 -4.98 15.08 17.02
CA VAL A 86 -5.70 13.83 17.24
C VAL A 86 -4.72 12.68 17.54
N PRO A 87 -4.10 12.62 18.73
CA PRO A 87 -3.01 11.68 19.01
C PRO A 87 -3.39 10.19 18.92
N LEU A 88 -4.68 9.86 19.03
CA LEU A 88 -5.19 8.48 18.87
C LEU A 88 -4.88 7.89 17.49
N VAL A 89 -4.71 8.71 16.44
CA VAL A 89 -4.40 8.22 15.09
C VAL A 89 -3.05 7.49 15.01
N ARG A 90 -2.18 7.61 16.03
CA ARG A 90 -0.96 6.81 16.16
C ARG A 90 -1.23 5.31 16.10
N GLY A 91 -2.34 4.86 16.67
CA GLY A 91 -2.75 3.47 16.57
C GLY A 91 -3.00 3.07 15.11
N ILE A 92 -3.79 3.87 14.38
CA ILE A 92 -4.10 3.61 12.97
C ILE A 92 -2.80 3.56 12.15
N LEU A 93 -1.88 4.51 12.38
CA LEU A 93 -0.58 4.54 11.70
C LEU A 93 0.29 3.31 12.00
N ALA A 94 0.23 2.76 13.20
CA ALA A 94 0.96 1.54 13.54
C ALA A 94 0.40 0.33 12.77
N ASP A 95 -0.93 0.18 12.69
CA ASP A 95 -1.56 -0.92 11.95
C ASP A 95 -1.31 -0.78 10.44
N LEU A 96 -1.38 0.44 9.90
CA LEU A 96 -1.04 0.73 8.50
C LEU A 96 0.41 0.43 8.19
N SER A 97 1.33 0.75 9.09
CA SER A 97 2.77 0.47 8.91
C SER A 97 3.02 -1.03 8.77
N ILE A 98 2.38 -1.86 9.61
CA ILE A 98 2.46 -3.32 9.52
C ILE A 98 1.90 -3.79 8.17
N LEU A 99 0.66 -3.38 7.86
CA LEU A 99 0.01 -3.76 6.62
C LEU A 99 0.88 -3.40 5.40
N PHE A 100 1.30 -2.15 5.24
CA PHE A 100 2.10 -1.75 4.08
C PHE A 100 3.43 -2.51 3.98
N LYS A 101 4.09 -2.81 5.10
CA LYS A 101 5.32 -3.63 5.08
C LYS A 101 5.05 -5.03 4.53
N ASP A 102 3.93 -5.62 4.89
CA ASP A 102 3.53 -6.95 4.41
C ASP A 102 3.08 -6.92 2.95
N ILE A 103 2.37 -5.85 2.51
CA ILE A 103 2.08 -5.59 1.08
C ILE A 103 3.37 -5.54 0.27
N ILE A 104 4.32 -4.70 0.70
CA ILE A 104 5.60 -4.52 0.01
C ILE A 104 6.34 -5.84 -0.10
N ARG A 105 6.40 -6.62 0.99
CA ARG A 105 7.05 -7.95 0.99
C ARG A 105 6.37 -8.92 0.02
N ALA A 106 5.04 -8.97 0.00
CA ALA A 106 4.30 -9.87 -0.89
C ALA A 106 4.50 -9.53 -2.39
N VAL A 107 4.43 -8.24 -2.72
CA VAL A 107 4.67 -7.75 -4.09
C VAL A 107 6.11 -8.01 -4.51
N GLU A 108 7.06 -7.75 -3.63
CA GLU A 108 8.49 -7.99 -3.88
C GLU A 108 8.79 -9.47 -4.13
N SER A 109 8.31 -10.37 -3.27
CA SER A 109 8.53 -11.81 -3.39
C SER A 109 7.97 -12.34 -4.71
N THR A 110 6.74 -11.94 -5.03
CA THR A 110 6.06 -12.35 -6.27
C THR A 110 6.82 -11.86 -7.50
N LEU A 111 7.25 -10.59 -7.49
CA LEU A 111 7.99 -10.01 -8.60
C LEU A 111 9.36 -10.68 -8.77
N ARG A 112 10.04 -11.00 -7.66
CA ARG A 112 11.33 -11.70 -7.67
C ARG A 112 11.18 -13.11 -8.25
N GLU A 113 10.21 -13.89 -7.80
CA GLU A 113 9.93 -15.24 -8.32
C GLU A 113 9.61 -15.23 -9.81
N ALA A 114 8.79 -14.27 -10.26
CA ALA A 114 8.45 -14.11 -11.67
C ALA A 114 9.69 -13.74 -12.52
N THR A 115 10.62 -12.95 -11.98
CA THR A 115 11.88 -12.62 -12.68
C THR A 115 12.91 -13.74 -12.71
N CYS A 116 12.90 -14.66 -11.73
CA CYS A 116 13.80 -15.80 -11.72
C CYS A 116 13.36 -16.94 -12.65
N SER A 117 12.10 -16.94 -13.08
CA SER A 117 11.48 -18.02 -13.85
C SER A 117 11.26 -17.71 -15.35
N SER A 118 11.48 -16.48 -15.80
CA SER A 118 11.23 -16.03 -17.17
C SER A 118 12.45 -15.39 -17.82
N ASP A 119 12.80 -15.84 -19.03
CA ASP A 119 13.87 -15.26 -19.85
C ASP A 119 13.49 -13.90 -20.46
N ASP A 120 12.21 -13.50 -20.44
CA ASP A 120 11.76 -12.26 -21.09
C ASP A 120 11.34 -11.19 -20.08
N LEU A 121 12.35 -10.48 -19.58
CA LEU A 121 12.25 -9.42 -18.58
C LEU A 121 11.37 -8.24 -19.04
N THR A 122 11.12 -8.09 -20.34
CA THR A 122 10.36 -6.96 -20.91
C THR A 122 8.85 -7.15 -20.85
N VAL A 123 8.35 -8.38 -21.02
CA VAL A 123 6.92 -8.73 -20.96
C VAL A 123 6.41 -8.67 -19.51
N LEU A 124 7.25 -9.06 -18.54
CA LEU A 124 6.91 -8.96 -17.12
C LEU A 124 6.74 -7.51 -16.66
N GLY A 125 7.60 -6.59 -17.13
CA GLY A 125 7.52 -5.19 -16.73
C GLY A 125 6.23 -4.49 -17.16
N SER A 126 5.63 -4.88 -18.29
CA SER A 126 4.36 -4.31 -18.76
C SER A 126 3.15 -4.88 -18.04
N TRP A 127 3.16 -6.17 -17.68
CA TRP A 127 2.09 -6.77 -16.86
C TRP A 127 2.03 -6.12 -15.48
N TYR A 128 3.17 -6.01 -14.79
CA TYR A 128 3.21 -5.41 -13.45
C TYR A 128 2.95 -3.89 -13.43
N ALA A 129 3.16 -3.16 -14.52
CA ALA A 129 2.83 -1.73 -14.57
C ALA A 129 1.31 -1.47 -14.60
N GLN A 130 0.52 -2.35 -15.22
CA GLN A 130 -0.95 -2.32 -15.12
C GLN A 130 -1.42 -2.82 -13.75
N ASP A 131 -0.74 -3.85 -13.25
CA ASP A 131 -1.04 -4.57 -12.02
C ASP A 131 -0.41 -3.93 -10.77
N LEU A 132 0.14 -2.72 -10.78
CA LEU A 132 0.58 -2.04 -9.54
C LEU A 132 0.27 -0.56 -9.65
N GLN A 133 -0.90 -0.25 -10.21
CA GLN A 133 -1.29 1.11 -10.55
C GLN A 133 -1.24 2.05 -9.35
N TRP A 134 -1.57 1.59 -8.14
CA TRP A 134 -1.46 2.41 -6.91
C TRP A 134 -0.02 2.86 -6.63
N LEU A 135 0.98 2.00 -6.89
CA LEU A 135 2.40 2.30 -6.68
C LEU A 135 2.93 3.20 -7.80
N CYS A 136 2.52 2.95 -9.05
CA CYS A 136 2.77 3.86 -10.16
C CYS A 136 2.15 5.25 -9.93
N ASN A 137 0.96 5.31 -9.33
CA ASN A 137 0.32 6.57 -8.97
C ASN A 137 1.11 7.32 -7.90
N LEU A 138 1.76 6.64 -6.94
CA LEU A 138 2.63 7.29 -5.96
C LEU A 138 3.90 7.91 -6.58
N ASP A 139 4.34 7.40 -7.74
CA ASP A 139 5.47 7.93 -8.48
C ASP A 139 5.13 9.24 -9.22
N LEU A 140 3.84 9.56 -9.40
CA LEU A 140 3.43 10.81 -10.03
C LEU A 140 3.86 12.02 -9.21
N ALA A 141 4.33 13.06 -9.90
CA ALA A 141 4.75 14.32 -9.26
C ALA A 141 3.62 14.98 -8.46
N SER A 142 2.37 14.85 -8.91
CA SER A 142 1.18 15.38 -8.22
C SER A 142 0.91 14.73 -6.87
N HIS A 143 1.51 13.56 -6.59
CA HIS A 143 1.25 12.77 -5.38
C HIS A 143 2.40 12.86 -4.36
N ALA A 144 3.20 13.93 -4.39
CA ALA A 144 4.32 14.12 -3.48
C ALA A 144 3.96 13.93 -1.99
N THR A 145 2.83 14.48 -1.55
CA THR A 145 2.37 14.35 -0.15
C THR A 145 1.94 12.94 0.21
N PHE A 146 1.30 12.22 -0.70
CA PHE A 146 0.93 10.81 -0.50
C PHE A 146 2.17 9.92 -0.45
N ARG A 147 3.14 10.18 -1.34
CA ARG A 147 4.42 9.48 -1.36
C ARG A 147 5.20 9.67 -0.07
N GLU A 148 5.36 10.92 0.37
CA GLU A 148 6.01 11.24 1.65
C GLU A 148 5.31 10.54 2.81
N ALA A 149 3.97 10.55 2.81
CA ALA A 149 3.18 9.92 3.87
C ALA A 149 3.36 8.40 3.90
N PHE A 150 3.31 7.76 2.73
CA PHE A 150 3.54 6.33 2.57
C PHE A 150 4.93 5.93 3.04
N LEU A 151 5.99 6.61 2.56
CA LEU A 151 7.37 6.32 2.93
C LEU A 151 7.60 6.52 4.43
N SER A 152 7.11 7.63 5.00
CA SER A 152 7.19 7.90 6.44
C SER A 152 6.46 6.84 7.27
N CYS A 153 5.36 6.28 6.78
CA CYS A 153 4.63 5.21 7.44
C CYS A 153 5.37 3.86 7.37
N CYS A 154 5.93 3.54 6.20
CA CYS A 154 6.64 2.27 5.97
C CYS A 154 8.03 2.21 6.61
N LEU A 155 8.70 3.36 6.74
CA LEU A 155 10.10 3.44 7.18
C LEU A 155 10.27 4.06 8.58
N ASN A 156 9.18 4.19 9.34
CA ASN A 156 9.12 4.86 10.65
C ASN A 156 10.09 4.33 11.72
N ASP A 157 10.58 3.11 11.59
CA ASP A 157 11.44 2.39 12.54
C ASP A 157 12.84 2.08 11.97
N GLY A 158 13.22 2.69 10.84
CA GLY A 158 14.49 2.39 10.19
C GLY A 158 14.53 0.99 9.56
N ALA A 159 13.37 0.41 9.24
CA ALA A 159 13.23 -0.91 8.60
C ALA A 159 14.05 -1.02 7.32
N THR A 160 15.29 -1.53 7.45
CA THR A 160 16.25 -1.68 6.35
C THR A 160 15.75 -2.71 5.34
N GLU A 161 15.06 -3.76 5.80
CA GLU A 161 14.42 -4.76 4.94
C GLU A 161 13.37 -4.13 4.02
N THR A 162 12.40 -3.40 4.59
CA THR A 162 11.35 -2.71 3.82
C THR A 162 11.93 -1.72 2.83
N ARG A 163 12.97 -0.96 3.22
CA ARG A 163 13.70 -0.07 2.31
C ARG A 163 14.30 -0.85 1.13
N ASN A 164 14.97 -1.97 1.38
CA ASN A 164 15.56 -2.79 0.32
C ASN A 164 14.50 -3.37 -0.63
N HIS A 165 13.35 -3.80 -0.11
CA HIS A 165 12.23 -4.24 -0.95
C HIS A 165 11.71 -3.10 -1.83
N LEU A 166 11.50 -1.90 -1.27
CA LEU A 166 11.08 -0.73 -2.04
C LEU A 166 12.12 -0.35 -3.11
N LEU A 167 13.42 -0.36 -2.80
CA LEU A 167 14.46 -0.11 -3.80
C LEU A 167 14.41 -1.13 -4.95
N PHE A 168 14.19 -2.41 -4.64
CA PHE A 168 14.01 -3.44 -5.67
C PHE A 168 12.78 -3.14 -6.55
N LEU A 169 11.63 -2.85 -5.94
CA LEU A 169 10.38 -2.54 -6.65
C LEU A 169 10.56 -1.30 -7.55
N CYS A 170 11.13 -0.21 -7.04
CA CYS A 170 11.34 1.01 -7.80
C CYS A 170 12.24 0.77 -9.03
N ASN A 171 13.36 0.06 -8.85
CA ASN A 171 14.25 -0.28 -9.97
C ASN A 171 13.55 -1.15 -11.02
N ARG A 172 12.76 -2.13 -10.55
CA ARG A 172 12.11 -3.08 -11.44
C ARG A 172 10.95 -2.46 -12.23
N LEU A 173 10.18 -1.58 -11.59
CA LEU A 173 9.01 -0.90 -12.16
C LEU A 173 9.35 0.46 -12.78
N LYS A 174 10.62 0.89 -12.70
CA LYS A 174 11.12 2.19 -13.18
C LYS A 174 10.41 3.39 -12.53
N LEU A 175 10.19 3.32 -11.21
CA LEU A 175 9.54 4.38 -10.42
C LEU A 175 10.59 5.40 -9.98
N SER A 176 10.93 6.34 -10.86
CA SER A 176 12.07 7.24 -10.68
C SER A 176 11.90 8.20 -9.50
N THR A 177 10.70 8.76 -9.31
CA THR A 177 10.46 9.76 -8.27
C THR A 177 10.36 9.12 -6.89
N LEU A 178 9.79 7.92 -6.81
CA LEU A 178 9.80 7.10 -5.61
C LEU A 178 11.20 6.63 -5.26
N LEU A 179 12.01 6.25 -6.26
CA LEU A 179 13.41 5.91 -6.06
C LEU A 179 14.21 7.09 -5.50
N GLU A 180 14.09 8.28 -6.10
CA GLU A 180 14.72 9.52 -5.62
C GLU A 180 14.35 9.78 -4.15
N SER A 181 13.07 9.70 -3.81
CA SER A 181 12.57 9.91 -2.43
C SER A 181 13.10 8.87 -1.42
N LEU A 182 13.55 7.69 -1.87
CA LEU A 182 14.13 6.64 -1.02
C LEU A 182 15.64 6.80 -0.83
N THR A 183 16.31 7.43 -1.80
CA THR A 183 17.76 7.61 -1.85
C THR A 183 18.23 8.99 -1.38
N ASP A 184 17.32 9.96 -1.32
CA ASP A 184 17.54 11.27 -0.70
C ASP A 184 17.59 11.14 0.82
N ASP A 185 18.59 10.42 1.33
CA ASP A 185 19.07 10.48 2.70
C ASP A 185 20.34 11.36 2.73
N CYS A 186 20.15 12.69 2.78
CA CYS A 186 21.12 13.66 3.25
C CYS A 186 20.44 14.60 4.26
#